data_AF-A0A6J7EYQ2-F1
#
_entry.id   AF-A0A6J7EYQ2-F1
#
_cell.length_a   1.000
_cell.length_b   1.000
_cell.length_c   1.000
_cell.angle_alpha   90.00
_cell.angle_beta   90.00
_cell.angle_gamma   90.00
#
_symmetry.space_group_name_H-M   'P 1'
#
loop_
_entity.id
_entity.type
_entity.pdbx_description
1 polymer ?
#
loop_
_entity_poly.entity_id
_entity_poly.type
_entity_poly.pdbx_seq_one_letter_code
_entity_poly.pdbx_strand_id
1 'polypeptide(L)'
;MFLSAALATNYLVTQPEEPAAIKLKPTEVLTWDCEFPEYKPKAITFTCADGGLYVDKIQWSSWSQNGATGTGIFYENLCEPSCAEGKLVSEAVNIKLSNLTPRKGKYYLRTLDIETVTGKDFAWGRAVTYQWDVMDFIEHMNWEIPNFDE
;
A
#
# COMPACT_ATOMS: atom_id res chain seq x y z
N MET A 1 -52.61 6.45 -48.55
CA MET A 1 -52.92 6.84 -47.15
C MET A 1 -52.39 5.75 -46.24
N PHE A 2 -51.26 5.96 -45.58
CA PHE A 2 -50.85 5.17 -44.41
C PHE A 2 -50.13 6.14 -43.46
N LEU A 3 -50.89 6.69 -42.51
CA LEU A 3 -50.35 7.40 -41.35
C LEU A 3 -49.74 6.32 -40.44
N SER A 4 -48.43 6.34 -40.25
CA SER A 4 -47.81 5.65 -39.10
C SER A 4 -47.47 6.68 -38.06
N ALA A 5 -48.25 6.70 -36.99
CA ALA A 5 -47.94 7.44 -35.78
C ALA A 5 -46.88 6.65 -34.99
N ALA A 6 -45.67 7.20 -34.86
CA ALA A 6 -44.66 6.66 -33.97
C ALA A 6 -45.00 7.12 -32.54
N LEU A 7 -45.35 6.17 -31.67
CA LEU A 7 -45.51 6.38 -30.23
C LEU A 7 -44.11 6.52 -29.61
N ALA A 8 -43.73 7.73 -29.20
CA ALA A 8 -42.54 7.97 -28.40
C ALA A 8 -42.80 7.49 -26.97
N THR A 9 -42.31 6.29 -26.63
CA THR A 9 -42.29 5.81 -25.25
C THR A 9 -41.19 6.53 -24.49
N ASN A 10 -41.56 7.40 -23.54
CA ASN A 10 -40.65 7.94 -22.54
C ASN A 10 -40.19 6.80 -21.62
N TYR A 11 -39.05 6.19 -21.94
CA TYR A 11 -38.31 5.35 -20.99
C TYR A 11 -37.65 6.28 -19.98
N LEU A 12 -38.23 6.40 -18.79
CA LEU A 12 -37.50 6.86 -17.61
C LEU A 12 -36.50 5.76 -17.27
N VAL A 13 -35.28 5.88 -17.79
CA VAL A 13 -34.13 5.09 -17.35
C VAL A 13 -33.84 5.54 -15.92
N THR A 14 -34.25 4.75 -14.93
CA THR A 14 -33.69 4.85 -13.58
C THR A 14 -32.22 4.45 -13.68
N GLN A 15 -31.30 5.42 -13.76
CA GLN A 15 -29.88 5.15 -13.55
C GLN A 15 -29.73 4.49 -12.18
N PRO A 16 -28.97 3.38 -12.07
CA PRO A 16 -28.50 2.93 -10.76
C PRO A 16 -27.77 4.12 -10.13
N GLU A 17 -28.18 4.56 -8.93
CA GLU A 17 -27.35 5.47 -8.15
C GLU A 17 -26.03 4.75 -7.89
N GLU A 18 -24.98 5.19 -8.59
CA GLU A 18 -23.61 4.78 -8.27
C GLU A 18 -23.40 5.05 -6.78
N PRO A 19 -22.98 4.05 -5.98
CA PRO A 19 -22.79 4.25 -4.55
C PRO A 19 -21.91 5.49 -4.35
N ALA A 20 -22.40 6.44 -3.54
CA ALA A 20 -21.66 7.66 -3.27
C ALA A 20 -20.23 7.30 -2.86
N ALA A 21 -19.25 7.73 -3.66
CA ALA A 21 -17.85 7.42 -3.42
C ALA A 21 -17.45 7.91 -2.01
N ILE A 22 -16.92 7.01 -1.20
CA ILE A 22 -16.48 7.32 0.15
C ILE A 22 -15.35 8.36 0.07
N LYS A 23 -15.47 9.43 0.88
CA LYS A 23 -14.46 10.48 1.02
C LYS A 23 -13.87 10.43 2.41
N LEU A 24 -12.65 9.91 2.50
CA LEU A 24 -11.85 9.79 3.70
C LEU A 24 -10.92 11.00 3.85
N LYS A 25 -10.75 11.44 5.08
CA LYS A 25 -9.66 12.35 5.47
C LYS A 25 -8.35 11.58 5.43
N PRO A 26 -7.20 12.24 5.14
CA PRO A 26 -5.90 11.59 5.17
C PRO A 26 -5.61 10.81 6.46
N THR A 27 -6.05 11.33 7.62
CA THR A 27 -5.86 10.70 8.94
C THR A 27 -6.67 9.43 9.16
N GLU A 28 -7.65 9.14 8.29
CA GLU A 28 -8.48 7.93 8.33
C GLU A 28 -7.92 6.82 7.42
N VAL A 29 -6.85 7.13 6.67
CA VAL A 29 -6.17 6.22 5.76
C VAL A 29 -4.87 5.78 6.40
N LEU A 30 -4.78 4.49 6.71
CA LEU A 30 -3.63 3.88 7.37
C LEU A 30 -2.80 3.08 6.35
N THR A 31 -1.64 2.63 6.76
CA THR A 31 -0.91 1.51 6.15
C THR A 31 -0.45 0.58 7.27
N TRP A 32 0.42 -0.38 6.97
CA TRP A 32 1.00 -1.29 7.95
C TRP A 32 2.51 -1.13 7.99
N ASP A 33 3.05 -1.03 9.19
CA ASP A 33 4.45 -1.31 9.48
C ASP A 33 4.50 -2.65 10.23
N CYS A 34 4.96 -3.69 9.54
CA CYS A 34 4.95 -5.05 10.05
C CYS A 34 3.57 -5.51 10.55
N GLU A 35 3.33 -5.47 11.87
CA GLU A 35 2.10 -5.91 12.54
C GLU A 35 1.24 -4.74 13.06
N PHE A 36 1.65 -3.50 12.80
CA PHE A 36 1.02 -2.32 13.37
C PHE A 36 0.38 -1.43 12.30
N PRO A 37 -0.91 -1.10 12.42
CA PRO A 37 -1.55 -0.14 11.54
C PRO A 37 -1.10 1.28 11.90
N GLU A 38 -0.55 2.03 10.94
CA GLU A 38 0.04 3.34 11.19
C GLU A 38 -0.36 4.40 10.15
N TYR A 39 -0.50 5.65 10.61
CA TYR A 39 -0.70 6.82 9.76
C TYR A 39 0.66 7.48 9.47
N LYS A 40 1.04 7.57 8.19
CA LYS A 40 2.31 8.18 7.74
C LYS A 40 3.54 7.66 8.52
N PRO A 41 3.79 6.35 8.50
CA PRO A 41 4.89 5.78 9.25
C PRO A 41 6.24 6.30 8.75
N LYS A 42 7.24 6.34 9.65
CA LYS A 42 8.61 6.75 9.28
C LYS A 42 9.47 5.57 8.79
N ALA A 43 9.01 4.35 9.04
CA ALA A 43 9.59 3.11 8.56
C ALA A 43 8.46 2.14 8.17
N ILE A 44 8.72 1.22 7.24
CA ILE A 44 7.83 0.10 6.94
C ILE A 44 8.72 -1.14 6.83
N THR A 45 8.52 -2.08 7.74
CA THR A 45 9.20 -3.36 7.79
C THR A 45 8.37 -4.40 7.03
N PHE A 46 8.98 -5.03 6.03
CA PHE A 46 8.27 -5.92 5.10
C PHE A 46 8.21 -7.34 5.67
N THR A 47 9.32 -7.82 6.22
CA THR A 47 9.44 -9.16 6.80
C THR A 47 9.50 -9.10 8.32
N CYS A 48 8.34 -9.15 8.96
CA CYS A 48 8.21 -9.09 10.42
C CYS A 48 9.05 -10.08 11.20
N ALA A 49 9.16 -11.31 10.69
CA ALA A 49 9.76 -12.42 11.44
C ALA A 49 11.27 -12.25 11.65
N ASP A 50 11.98 -11.70 10.65
CA ASP A 50 13.44 -11.59 10.64
C ASP A 50 13.95 -10.15 10.50
N GLY A 51 13.08 -9.18 10.17
CA GLY A 51 13.46 -7.79 9.94
C GLY A 51 14.43 -7.59 8.76
N GLY A 52 14.51 -8.58 7.85
CA GLY A 52 15.50 -8.61 6.78
C GLY A 52 15.27 -7.57 5.68
N LEU A 53 14.03 -7.10 5.49
CA LEU A 53 13.66 -6.13 4.46
C LEU A 53 12.81 -5.02 5.05
N TYR A 54 13.24 -3.78 4.90
CA TYR A 54 12.49 -2.62 5.39
C TYR A 54 12.88 -1.34 4.66
N VAL A 55 12.01 -0.35 4.70
CA VAL A 55 12.33 1.03 4.30
C VAL A 55 12.25 1.92 5.53
N ASP A 56 13.23 2.79 5.73
CA ASP A 56 13.30 3.72 6.88
C ASP A 56 13.60 5.14 6.39
N LYS A 57 13.55 6.12 7.30
CA LYS A 57 13.72 7.56 7.03
C LYS A 57 12.73 8.05 5.99
N ILE A 58 11.51 7.52 6.05
CA ILE A 58 10.46 7.85 5.09
C ILE A 58 10.04 9.31 5.27
N GLN A 59 9.97 10.02 4.15
CA GLN A 59 9.46 11.37 4.05
C GLN A 59 8.32 11.40 3.04
N TRP A 60 7.09 11.52 3.55
CA TRP A 60 5.87 11.55 2.74
C TRP A 60 5.67 12.91 2.08
N SER A 61 5.53 12.93 0.75
CA SER A 61 5.17 14.11 -0.03
C SER A 61 3.65 14.23 -0.25
N SER A 62 2.94 13.10 -0.30
CA SER A 62 1.48 13.06 -0.40
C SER A 62 0.90 11.91 0.41
N TRP A 63 -0.35 12.07 0.87
CA TRP A 63 -1.09 11.02 1.58
C TRP A 63 -2.58 11.25 1.48
N SER A 64 -3.30 10.29 0.90
CA SER A 64 -4.75 10.36 0.71
C SER A 64 -5.33 8.97 0.50
N GLN A 65 -6.66 8.88 0.39
CA GLN A 65 -7.35 7.63 0.04
C GLN A 65 -6.96 7.09 -1.35
N ASN A 66 -6.43 7.93 -2.23
CA ASN A 66 -6.00 7.53 -3.57
C ASN A 66 -4.58 6.96 -3.58
N GLY A 67 -3.87 7.02 -2.45
CA GLY A 67 -2.49 6.61 -2.32
C GLY A 67 -1.63 7.62 -1.56
N ALA A 68 -0.39 7.24 -1.34
CA ALA A 68 0.65 8.08 -0.76
C ALA A 68 1.96 7.95 -1.55
N THR A 69 2.75 9.01 -1.55
CA THR A 69 4.06 9.04 -2.20
C THR A 69 5.08 9.64 -1.26
N GLY A 70 6.32 9.18 -1.36
CA GLY A 70 7.42 9.69 -0.55
C GLY A 70 8.77 9.22 -1.04
N THR A 71 9.78 9.47 -0.23
CA THR A 71 11.14 8.94 -0.41
C THR A 71 11.59 8.29 0.87
N GLY A 72 12.58 7.40 0.79
CA GLY A 72 13.19 6.77 1.96
C GLY A 72 14.47 6.04 1.60
N ILE A 73 14.98 5.26 2.55
CA ILE A 73 16.14 4.38 2.35
C ILE A 73 15.66 2.96 2.52
N PHE A 74 15.75 2.18 1.44
CA PHE A 74 15.49 0.74 1.49
C PHE A 74 16.71 0.04 2.06
N TYR A 75 16.49 -0.90 2.97
CA TYR A 75 17.48 -1.75 3.58
C TYR A 75 17.14 -3.21 3.32
N GLU A 76 18.18 -3.98 3.06
CA GLU A 76 18.09 -5.42 2.87
C GLU A 76 19.26 -6.13 3.55
N ASN A 77 18.95 -7.15 4.34
CA ASN A 77 19.93 -8.10 4.82
C ASN A 77 20.11 -9.18 3.76
N LEU A 78 21.31 -9.31 3.20
CA LEU A 78 21.59 -10.30 2.15
C LEU A 78 21.53 -11.75 2.64
N CYS A 79 21.49 -11.99 3.96
CA CYS A 79 21.36 -13.31 4.58
C CYS A 79 22.39 -14.36 4.13
N GLU A 80 23.57 -13.93 3.70
CA GLU A 80 24.68 -14.81 3.28
C GLU A 80 25.81 -14.78 4.32
N PRO A 81 26.22 -15.93 4.92
CA PRO A 81 25.67 -17.28 4.75
C PRO A 81 24.40 -17.57 5.58
N SER A 82 24.04 -16.66 6.49
CA SER A 82 22.83 -16.73 7.31
C SER A 82 22.30 -15.32 7.58
N CYS A 83 21.02 -15.17 7.94
CA CYS A 83 20.47 -13.84 8.30
C CYS A 83 21.08 -13.23 9.56
N ALA A 84 21.67 -14.05 10.45
CA ALA A 84 22.35 -13.55 11.64
C ALA A 84 23.73 -12.93 11.34
N GLU A 85 24.38 -13.40 10.28
CA GLU A 85 25.74 -12.99 9.88
C GLU A 85 25.75 -12.11 8.63
N GLY A 86 24.62 -12.02 7.94
CA GLY A 86 24.46 -11.37 6.65
C GLY A 86 24.77 -9.88 6.68
N LYS A 87 25.17 -9.36 5.52
CA LYS A 87 25.47 -7.94 5.34
C LYS A 87 24.19 -7.16 5.09
N LEU A 88 23.98 -6.11 5.88
CA LEU A 88 22.97 -5.10 5.61
C LEU A 88 23.45 -4.15 4.49
N VAL A 89 22.67 -4.05 3.43
CA VAL A 89 22.87 -3.12 2.31
C VAL A 89 21.71 -2.13 2.24
N SER A 90 21.92 -0.98 1.58
CA SER A 90 20.91 0.07 1.52
C SER A 90 21.01 0.93 0.26
N GLU A 91 19.88 1.48 -0.18
CA GLU A 91 19.79 2.36 -1.34
C GLU A 91 18.64 3.38 -1.17
N ALA A 92 18.78 4.57 -1.77
CA ALA A 92 17.72 5.57 -1.75
C ALA A 92 16.60 5.21 -2.74
N VAL A 93 15.35 5.28 -2.27
CA VAL A 93 14.17 4.88 -3.06
C VAL A 93 13.07 5.93 -3.06
N ASN A 94 12.34 5.98 -4.17
CA ASN A 94 11.00 6.54 -4.23
C ASN A 94 10.01 5.50 -3.70
N ILE A 95 8.99 5.96 -2.99
CA ILE A 95 7.98 5.13 -2.33
C ILE A 95 6.61 5.51 -2.85
N LYS A 96 5.79 4.51 -3.16
CA LYS A 96 4.37 4.66 -3.45
C LYS A 96 3.56 3.63 -2.67
N LEU A 97 2.55 4.10 -1.96
CA LEU A 97 1.52 3.26 -1.38
C LEU A 97 0.23 3.42 -2.19
N SER A 98 -0.41 2.30 -2.51
CA SER A 98 -1.64 2.25 -3.29
C SER A 98 -2.56 1.14 -2.79
N ASN A 99 -3.63 0.86 -3.54
CA ASN A 99 -4.61 -0.18 -3.22
C ASN A 99 -5.32 0.04 -1.87
N LEU A 100 -6.24 1.00 -1.83
CA LEU A 100 -7.06 1.28 -0.65
C LEU A 100 -8.01 0.11 -0.37
N THR A 101 -7.75 -0.60 0.72
CA THR A 101 -8.47 -1.81 1.12
C THR A 101 -9.22 -1.58 2.44
N PRO A 102 -10.55 -1.74 2.48
CA PRO A 102 -11.30 -1.73 3.73
C PRO A 102 -11.06 -3.03 4.53
N ARG A 103 -10.79 -2.93 5.82
CA ARG A 103 -10.66 -4.07 6.75
C ARG A 103 -11.14 -3.69 8.14
N LYS A 104 -12.07 -4.48 8.70
CA LYS A 104 -12.60 -4.30 10.07
C LYS A 104 -13.00 -2.83 10.38
N GLY A 105 -13.67 -2.17 9.43
CA GLY A 105 -14.16 -0.78 9.58
C GLY A 105 -13.11 0.32 9.40
N LYS A 106 -11.87 0.00 9.03
CA LYS A 106 -10.79 0.94 8.72
C LYS A 106 -10.33 0.79 7.27
N TYR A 107 -9.55 1.74 6.76
CA TYR A 107 -9.06 1.76 5.38
C TYR A 107 -7.54 1.81 5.32
N TYR A 108 -6.96 0.97 4.47
CA TYR A 108 -5.51 0.74 4.43
C TYR A 108 -4.97 0.85 3.01
N LEU A 109 -3.86 1.57 2.80
CA LEU A 109 -3.06 1.43 1.60
C LEU A 109 -2.18 0.19 1.74
N ARG A 110 -2.40 -0.79 0.86
CA ARG A 110 -1.89 -2.16 1.00
C ARG A 110 -0.68 -2.46 0.12
N THR A 111 -0.61 -1.88 -1.07
CA THR A 111 0.48 -2.16 -2.01
C THR A 111 1.56 -1.11 -1.85
N LEU A 112 2.74 -1.53 -1.41
CA LEU A 112 3.95 -0.73 -1.34
C LEU A 112 4.81 -1.02 -2.57
N ASP A 113 5.06 0.00 -3.36
CA ASP A 113 6.06 0.00 -4.42
C ASP A 113 7.26 0.83 -3.97
N ILE A 114 8.46 0.27 -4.15
CA ILE A 114 9.71 1.03 -4.10
C ILE A 114 10.42 0.97 -5.45
N GLU A 115 11.09 2.06 -5.79
CA GLU A 115 11.90 2.19 -6.99
C GLU A 115 13.18 2.95 -6.64
N THR A 116 14.34 2.53 -7.14
CA THR A 116 15.58 3.28 -6.88
C THR A 116 15.48 4.71 -7.44
N VAL A 117 16.01 5.69 -6.70
CA VAL A 117 16.02 7.09 -7.18
C VAL A 117 16.80 7.23 -8.49
N THR A 118 17.75 6.33 -8.75
CA THR A 118 18.58 6.36 -9.96
C THR A 118 17.90 5.73 -11.19
N GLY A 119 16.80 4.99 -11.02
CA GLY A 119 16.15 4.21 -12.08
C GLY A 119 16.99 3.03 -12.57
N LYS A 120 17.96 2.57 -11.77
CA LYS A 120 18.81 1.40 -12.05
C LYS A 120 18.54 0.30 -11.03
N ASP A 121 18.93 -0.92 -11.37
CA ASP A 121 18.95 -2.02 -10.42
C ASP A 121 19.78 -1.69 -9.18
N PHE A 122 19.41 -2.28 -8.05
CA PHE A 122 20.16 -2.11 -6.80
C PHE A 122 21.56 -2.68 -6.95
N ALA A 123 22.53 -2.06 -6.27
CA ALA A 123 23.95 -2.41 -6.41
C ALA A 123 24.30 -3.87 -6.04
N TRP A 124 23.40 -4.57 -5.35
CA TRP A 124 23.55 -5.98 -4.94
C TRP A 124 22.75 -6.96 -5.81
N GLY A 125 22.26 -6.54 -6.98
CA GLY A 125 21.63 -7.42 -7.97
C GLY A 125 20.11 -7.59 -7.84
N ARG A 126 19.45 -6.83 -6.95
CA ARG A 126 17.98 -6.73 -6.91
C ARG A 126 17.49 -5.83 -8.05
N ALA A 127 16.34 -6.18 -8.63
CA ALA A 127 15.69 -5.39 -9.68
C ALA A 127 15.34 -3.96 -9.20
N VAL A 128 15.38 -2.99 -10.11
CA VAL A 128 15.09 -1.55 -9.88
C VAL A 128 13.83 -1.27 -9.06
N THR A 129 12.80 -2.09 -9.21
CA THR A 129 11.53 -1.99 -8.46
C THR A 129 11.33 -3.20 -7.56
N TYR A 130 10.65 -2.97 -6.45
CA TYR A 130 10.18 -4.03 -5.56
C TYR A 130 8.78 -3.66 -5.05
N GLN A 131 7.83 -4.57 -5.26
CA GLN A 131 6.46 -4.42 -4.80
C GLN A 131 6.21 -5.40 -3.65
N TRP A 132 5.58 -4.91 -2.59
CA TRP A 132 5.21 -5.70 -1.43
C TRP A 132 3.76 -5.43 -1.02
N ASP A 133 3.09 -6.47 -0.54
CA ASP A 133 1.82 -6.34 0.13
C ASP A 133 2.09 -6.17 1.64
N VAL A 134 1.95 -4.95 2.14
CA VAL A 134 2.28 -4.66 3.55
C VAL A 134 1.32 -5.33 4.54
N MET A 135 0.23 -5.92 4.05
CA MET A 135 -0.73 -6.69 4.85
C MET A 135 -0.57 -8.20 4.66
N ASP A 136 0.39 -8.67 3.86
CA ASP A 136 0.57 -10.10 3.57
C ASP A 136 0.65 -10.95 4.84
N PHE A 137 1.43 -10.48 5.82
CA PHE A 137 1.63 -11.17 7.09
C PHE A 137 0.34 -11.30 7.90
N ILE A 138 -0.42 -10.21 8.08
CA ILE A 138 -1.65 -10.23 8.90
C ILE A 138 -2.76 -11.04 8.25
N GLU A 139 -2.79 -11.13 6.93
CA GLU A 139 -3.77 -11.93 6.19
C GLU A 139 -3.44 -13.43 6.24
N HIS A 140 -2.17 -13.82 6.12
CA HIS A 140 -1.77 -15.23 6.19
C HIS A 140 -1.82 -15.81 7.60
N MET A 141 -1.55 -14.99 8.62
CA MET A 141 -1.56 -15.45 10.01
C MET A 141 -2.97 -15.53 10.63
N ASN A 142 -4.01 -15.04 9.91
CA ASN A 142 -5.37 -14.85 10.45
C ASN A 142 -5.37 -14.19 11.85
N TRP A 143 -4.38 -13.34 12.12
CA TRP A 143 -4.07 -12.88 13.47
C TRP A 143 -5.09 -11.81 13.88
N GLU A 144 -5.79 -12.06 14.99
CA GLU A 144 -6.57 -11.02 15.67
C GLU A 144 -5.59 -10.06 16.35
N ILE A 145 -5.36 -8.88 15.76
CA ILE A 145 -4.57 -7.81 16.41
C ILE A 145 -5.07 -7.73 17.86
N PRO A 146 -4.24 -8.00 18.88
CA PRO A 146 -4.65 -7.81 20.26
C PRO A 146 -5.08 -6.36 20.38
N ASN A 147 -6.28 -6.11 20.88
CA ASN A 147 -6.75 -4.75 21.13
C ASN A 147 -5.72 -4.06 22.04
N PHE A 148 -4.85 -3.20 21.48
CA PHE A 148 -4.00 -2.28 22.24
C PHE A 148 -4.80 -1.04 22.64
N ASP A 149 -6.04 -1.26 23.08
CA ASP A 149 -6.92 -0.27 23.72
C ASP A 149 -7.18 -0.74 25.17
N GLU A 150 -6.11 -0.86 25.97
CA GLU A 150 -6.17 -0.85 27.45
C GLU A 150 -5.04 0.00 28.04
#